data_AF-A0A6P6B969-F1
#
_entry.id   AF-A0A6P6B969-F1
#
_cell.length_a   1.000
_cell.length_b   1.000
_cell.length_c   1.000
_cell.angle_alpha   90.00
_cell.angle_beta   90.00
_cell.angle_gamma   90.00
#
_symmetry.space_group_name_H-M   'P 1'
#
loop_
_entity.id
_entity.type
_entity.pdbx_description
1 polymer ?
#
loop_
_entity_poly.entity_id
_entity_poly.type
_entity_poly.pdbx_seq_one_letter_code
_entity_poly.pdbx_strand_id
1 'polypeptide(L)'
;MMKLSRSLLSRRLCSQTMLSGKWVDVGDALCSRAFESPAAFSTSVHDFSAKGISNARVFAPYTVYKGKAAFSVSPLLPTFSKIDSGSASLKVDRRGCMMLTFWPAVGERKYDWEKRQKFALSPTEVGSLISMGAHDGSEFFHDPSMKSSNAGQVSKKLYIKALDGGNGYMISLTVTNNILKSNERFNVPLTTAEFAVLKTACSFALPHIIGWDWLINQSRNDMAGSPSKVNPQLLDLEWDK
;
A
#
# COMPACT_ATOMS: atom_id res chain seq x y z
N MET A 1 1.79 -70.40 -2.10
CA MET A 1 2.71 -71.16 -1.21
C MET A 1 3.79 -70.20 -0.72
N MET A 2 3.90 -70.10 0.61
CA MET A 2 5.02 -69.58 1.45
C MET A 2 5.59 -68.17 1.20
N LYS A 3 6.01 -67.37 2.19
CA LYS A 3 5.69 -67.10 3.61
C LYS A 3 6.72 -66.03 4.08
N LEU A 4 6.27 -65.05 4.89
CA LEU A 4 6.97 -64.37 6.03
C LEU A 4 8.31 -63.64 5.76
N SER A 5 8.37 -62.30 5.86
CA SER A 5 8.46 -61.43 7.06
C SER A 5 9.85 -61.35 7.73
N ARG A 6 10.32 -60.11 8.01
CA ARG A 6 10.88 -59.66 9.29
C ARG A 6 11.19 -58.16 9.27
N SER A 7 10.51 -57.45 10.17
CA SER A 7 10.89 -56.14 10.70
C SER A 7 12.12 -56.24 11.59
N LEU A 8 12.95 -55.20 11.66
CA LEU A 8 13.60 -54.78 12.90
C LEU A 8 13.71 -53.25 12.95
N LEU A 9 13.00 -52.69 13.92
CA LEU A 9 13.28 -51.40 14.55
C LEU A 9 14.66 -51.45 15.21
N SER A 10 15.42 -50.36 15.09
CA SER A 10 16.43 -50.02 16.11
C SER A 10 16.19 -48.60 16.62
N ARG A 11 16.02 -48.54 17.94
CA ARG A 11 15.89 -47.35 18.79
C ARG A 11 17.27 -46.91 19.29
N ARG A 12 17.28 -45.73 19.92
CA ARG A 12 18.18 -45.23 20.99
C ARG A 12 19.33 -44.33 20.48
N LEU A 13 19.70 -43.22 21.12
CA LEU A 13 19.27 -42.66 22.40
C LEU A 13 19.52 -41.14 22.41
N CYS A 14 18.60 -40.45 23.08
CA CYS A 14 18.71 -39.10 23.59
C CYS A 14 19.77 -39.05 24.72
N SER A 15 20.60 -38.03 24.76
CA SER A 15 21.46 -37.71 25.90
C SER A 15 20.83 -36.55 26.67
N GLN A 16 20.15 -36.90 27.76
CA GLN A 16 19.79 -35.96 28.83
C GLN A 16 21.00 -35.81 29.77
N THR A 17 21.38 -34.58 30.07
CA THR A 17 22.04 -34.22 31.33
C THR A 17 20.99 -33.57 32.23
N MET A 18 20.52 -34.33 33.22
CA MET A 18 19.85 -33.87 34.44
C MET A 18 20.95 -33.46 35.44
N LEU A 19 20.81 -32.38 36.21
CA LEU A 19 20.26 -32.29 37.59
C LEU A 19 20.67 -30.88 38.09
N SER A 20 20.06 -30.19 39.06
CA SER A 20 18.93 -30.38 39.97
C SER A 20 18.75 -29.03 40.70
N GLY A 21 17.51 -28.64 41.02
CA GLY A 21 17.23 -27.51 41.91
C GLY A 21 15.75 -27.10 41.93
N LYS A 22 14.95 -27.76 42.79
CA LYS A 22 13.59 -27.39 43.25
C LYS A 22 13.54 -25.91 43.71
N TRP A 23 12.45 -25.14 43.68
CA TRP A 23 11.03 -25.43 43.98
C TRP A 23 10.13 -24.30 43.42
N VAL A 24 8.95 -24.68 42.90
CA VAL A 24 7.62 -24.02 42.90
C VAL A 24 7.53 -22.48 42.92
N ASP A 25 7.00 -21.89 41.84
CA ASP A 25 5.78 -21.07 41.94
C ASP A 25 4.98 -21.05 40.62
N VAL A 26 3.67 -21.04 40.74
CA VAL A 26 2.65 -21.12 39.68
C VAL A 26 2.38 -19.72 39.15
N GLY A 27 2.53 -19.51 37.84
CA GLY A 27 2.19 -18.22 37.22
C GLY A 27 2.30 -18.24 35.70
N ASP A 28 1.16 -18.47 35.04
CA ASP A 28 0.78 -18.00 33.70
C ASP A 28 1.82 -18.02 32.58
N ALA A 29 1.85 -19.15 31.88
CA ALA A 29 2.37 -19.24 30.53
C ALA A 29 1.35 -18.66 29.55
N LEU A 30 1.56 -17.45 29.04
CA LEU A 30 1.05 -16.98 27.74
C LEU A 30 1.69 -15.61 27.39
N CYS A 31 2.82 -15.63 26.68
CA CYS A 31 3.18 -14.49 25.82
C CYS A 31 4.05 -15.00 24.68
N SER A 32 3.38 -15.40 23.60
CA SER A 32 4.00 -15.64 22.31
C SER A 32 4.77 -14.37 21.91
N ARG A 33 6.09 -14.50 21.80
CA ARG A 33 6.99 -13.51 21.20
C ARG A 33 6.54 -13.25 19.76
N ALA A 34 5.70 -12.25 19.55
CA ALA A 34 5.55 -11.62 18.26
C ALA A 34 6.84 -10.83 18.01
N PHE A 35 7.69 -11.33 17.10
CA PHE A 35 8.72 -10.50 16.49
C PHE A 35 8.02 -9.51 15.57
N GLU A 36 7.44 -8.45 16.13
CA GLU A 36 7.17 -7.24 15.37
C GLU A 36 8.51 -6.54 15.18
N SER A 37 9.09 -6.67 13.99
CA SER A 37 10.21 -5.83 13.59
C SER A 37 9.65 -4.41 13.40
N PRO A 38 10.07 -3.41 14.19
CA PRO A 38 9.73 -2.03 13.89
C PRO A 38 10.54 -1.66 12.65
N ALA A 39 9.92 -1.73 11.47
CA ALA A 39 10.50 -1.12 10.28
C ALA A 39 10.55 0.40 10.55
N ALA A 40 11.72 0.89 10.97
CA ALA A 40 11.98 2.31 11.08
C ALA A 40 11.89 2.92 9.68
N PHE A 41 10.75 3.54 9.37
CA PHE A 41 10.59 4.30 8.14
C PHE A 41 11.51 5.53 8.22
N SER A 42 12.50 5.60 7.34
CA SER A 42 13.31 6.81 7.18
C SER A 42 12.44 7.91 6.59
N THR A 43 12.18 8.95 7.38
CA THR A 43 11.57 10.20 6.94
C THR A 43 12.67 11.14 6.43
N SER A 44 13.45 10.73 5.42
CA SER A 44 14.41 11.64 4.80
C SER A 44 13.65 12.67 3.96
N VAL A 45 13.19 13.73 4.63
CA VAL A 45 12.70 14.96 4.01
C VAL A 45 13.93 15.68 3.47
N HIS A 46 14.34 15.35 2.25
CA HIS A 46 15.25 16.21 1.52
C HIS A 46 14.44 17.33 0.87
N ASP A 47 14.54 18.52 1.46
CA ASP A 47 14.35 19.74 0.71
C ASP A 47 15.24 19.67 -0.52
N PHE A 48 14.66 19.47 -1.70
CA PHE A 48 15.35 19.53 -2.99
C PHE A 48 15.83 20.96 -3.34
N SER A 49 16.14 21.77 -2.33
CA SER A 49 16.73 23.09 -2.46
C SER A 49 18.25 23.04 -2.27
N ALA A 50 18.90 22.10 -2.95
CA ALA A 50 20.36 22.05 -3.08
C ALA A 50 20.74 22.13 -4.57
N LYS A 51 20.17 23.12 -5.26
CA LYS A 51 20.52 23.73 -6.57
C LYS A 51 19.25 24.27 -7.22
N GLY A 52 18.84 25.49 -6.87
CA GLY A 52 18.08 26.41 -7.74
C GLY A 52 16.76 25.99 -8.40
N ILE A 53 16.22 24.79 -8.20
CA ILE A 53 14.94 24.37 -8.80
C ILE A 53 13.89 24.22 -7.70
N SER A 54 13.46 25.35 -7.13
CA SER A 54 12.50 25.41 -6.03
C SER A 54 11.07 24.93 -6.38
N ASN A 55 10.82 24.44 -7.60
CA ASN A 55 9.52 23.92 -8.03
C ASN A 55 9.63 22.78 -9.08
N ALA A 56 10.68 21.94 -9.02
CA ALA A 56 10.77 20.80 -9.93
C ALA A 56 9.69 19.76 -9.60
N ARG A 57 8.75 19.53 -10.53
CA ARG A 57 7.85 18.38 -10.44
C ARG A 57 8.62 17.12 -10.80
N VAL A 58 8.82 16.25 -9.81
CA VAL A 58 9.46 14.94 -9.99
C VAL A 58 8.38 13.90 -10.33
N PHE A 59 8.63 13.08 -11.36
CA PHE A 59 7.80 11.93 -11.72
C PHE A 59 8.59 10.65 -11.50
N ALA A 60 8.19 9.85 -10.51
CA ALA A 60 8.89 8.63 -10.13
C ALA A 60 7.93 7.44 -9.95
N PRO A 61 7.33 6.92 -11.05
CA PRO A 61 6.48 5.74 -10.98
C PRO A 61 7.30 4.46 -10.75
N TYR A 62 6.84 3.59 -9.85
CA TYR A 62 7.35 2.22 -9.77
C TYR A 62 6.68 1.37 -10.85
N THR A 63 7.47 0.75 -11.73
CA THR A 63 6.97 0.05 -12.92
C THR A 63 7.50 -1.38 -13.01
N VAL A 64 6.61 -2.31 -13.33
CA VAL A 64 6.87 -3.74 -13.51
C VAL A 64 6.49 -4.14 -14.94
N TYR A 65 7.43 -4.76 -15.64
CA TYR A 65 7.26 -5.20 -17.04
C TYR A 65 7.16 -6.73 -17.09
N LYS A 66 6.06 -7.25 -17.67
CA LYS A 66 5.84 -8.71 -17.84
C LYS A 66 5.46 -9.04 -19.28
N GLY A 67 5.43 -10.32 -19.63
CA GLY A 67 5.29 -10.76 -21.02
C GLY A 67 4.00 -10.32 -21.73
N LYS A 68 2.88 -10.18 -21.01
CA LYS A 68 1.57 -9.81 -21.61
C LYS A 68 1.14 -8.38 -21.33
N ALA A 69 1.63 -7.77 -20.27
CA ALA A 69 1.29 -6.42 -19.88
C ALA A 69 2.34 -5.83 -18.94
N ALA A 70 2.38 -4.51 -18.88
CA ALA A 70 3.15 -3.76 -17.90
C ALA A 70 2.19 -3.07 -16.92
N PHE A 71 2.70 -2.81 -15.72
CA PHE A 71 1.98 -2.19 -14.61
C PHE A 71 2.87 -1.11 -13.99
N SER A 72 2.31 0.05 -13.70
CA SER A 72 2.98 1.06 -12.87
C SER A 72 2.06 1.57 -11.77
N VAL A 73 2.66 2.05 -10.70
CA VAL A 73 2.00 2.78 -9.61
C VAL A 73 2.71 4.11 -9.37
N SER A 74 1.93 5.16 -9.12
CA SER A 74 2.44 6.49 -8.75
C SER A 74 1.47 7.20 -7.80
N PRO A 75 1.98 7.96 -6.80
CA PRO A 75 1.12 8.74 -5.93
C PRO A 75 0.59 9.99 -6.65
N LEU A 76 -0.68 10.32 -6.40
CA LEU A 76 -1.29 11.60 -6.73
C LEU A 76 -1.62 12.33 -5.43
N LEU A 77 -1.00 13.50 -5.24
CA LEU A 77 -1.14 14.30 -4.03
C LEU A 77 -2.55 14.89 -3.86
N PRO A 78 -2.97 15.17 -2.61
CA PRO A 78 -4.23 15.85 -2.34
C PRO A 78 -4.20 17.30 -2.86
N THR A 79 -5.39 17.89 -2.99
CA THR A 79 -5.56 19.32 -3.26
C THR A 79 -6.10 20.02 -2.02
N PHE A 80 -5.78 21.29 -1.88
CA PHE A 80 -6.14 22.11 -0.73
C PHE A 80 -6.94 23.34 -1.17
N SER A 81 -7.92 23.73 -0.36
CA SER A 81 -8.64 25.00 -0.47
C SER A 81 -8.25 25.91 0.71
N LYS A 82 -8.23 27.21 0.47
CA LYS A 82 -7.99 28.20 1.51
C LYS A 82 -9.27 28.38 2.33
N ILE A 83 -9.12 28.54 3.64
CA ILE A 83 -10.22 28.94 4.53
C ILE A 83 -10.15 30.47 4.66
N ASP A 84 -11.29 31.16 4.52
CA ASP A 84 -11.38 32.63 4.43
C ASP A 84 -10.97 33.40 5.71
N SER A 85 -10.51 32.69 6.74
CA SER A 85 -10.25 33.22 8.08
C SER A 85 -8.83 33.78 8.25
N GLY A 86 -8.47 34.86 7.54
CA GLY A 86 -7.39 35.83 7.88
C GLY A 86 -5.96 35.32 8.19
N SER A 87 -5.74 34.02 8.21
CA SER A 87 -4.56 33.25 8.57
C SER A 87 -4.50 32.13 7.54
N ALA A 88 -3.30 31.76 7.09
CA ALA A 88 -3.07 30.87 5.95
C ALA A 88 -3.43 29.39 6.24
N SER A 89 -4.66 29.15 6.70
CA SER A 89 -5.21 27.84 6.99
C SER A 89 -5.69 27.18 5.70
N LEU A 90 -5.22 25.95 5.49
CA LEU A 90 -5.54 25.14 4.33
C LEU A 90 -6.39 23.95 4.76
N LYS A 91 -7.49 23.71 4.06
CA LYS A 91 -8.32 22.52 4.21
C LYS A 91 -8.05 21.57 3.06
N VAL A 92 -7.95 20.27 3.33
CA VAL A 92 -7.93 19.25 2.27
C VAL A 92 -9.29 19.27 1.55
N ASP A 93 -9.26 19.60 0.26
CA ASP A 93 -10.43 19.66 -0.61
C ASP A 93 -10.70 18.30 -1.26
N ARG A 94 -9.67 17.72 -1.89
CA ARG A 94 -9.71 16.38 -2.48
C ARG A 94 -8.55 15.56 -1.95
N ARG A 95 -8.86 14.37 -1.42
CA ARG A 95 -7.82 13.40 -1.04
C ARG A 95 -7.03 12.95 -2.27
N GLY A 96 -5.76 12.66 -2.05
CA GLY A 96 -4.90 12.00 -3.02
C GLY A 96 -5.28 10.54 -3.25
N CYS A 97 -4.57 9.88 -4.16
CA CYS A 97 -4.76 8.46 -4.47
C CYS A 97 -3.48 7.83 -5.02
N MET A 98 -3.40 6.51 -5.04
CA MET A 98 -2.36 5.79 -5.78
C MET A 98 -2.89 5.45 -7.18
N MET A 99 -2.30 6.05 -8.22
CA MET A 99 -2.70 5.82 -9.61
C MET A 99 -1.98 4.59 -10.16
N LEU A 100 -2.75 3.57 -10.49
CA LEU A 100 -2.30 2.38 -11.21
C LEU A 100 -2.50 2.61 -12.71
N THR A 101 -1.49 2.29 -13.51
CA THR A 101 -1.58 2.33 -14.98
C THR A 101 -1.11 1.00 -15.57
N PHE A 102 -1.88 0.48 -16.53
CA PHE A 102 -1.65 -0.78 -17.22
C PHE A 102 -1.48 -0.54 -18.71
N TRP A 103 -0.58 -1.30 -19.34
CA TRP A 103 -0.34 -1.28 -20.79
C TRP A 103 -0.28 -2.70 -21.34
N PRO A 104 -0.92 -2.99 -22.49
CA PRO A 104 -0.79 -4.29 -23.11
C PRO A 104 0.57 -4.41 -23.81
N ALA A 105 1.13 -5.62 -23.82
CA ALA A 105 2.32 -5.91 -24.62
C ALA A 105 1.94 -5.98 -26.11
N VAL A 106 2.77 -5.40 -26.97
CA VAL A 106 2.65 -5.46 -28.45
C VAL A 106 3.82 -6.19 -29.10
N GLY A 107 4.76 -6.67 -28.29
CA GLY A 107 5.90 -7.45 -28.72
C GLY A 107 6.82 -7.72 -27.53
N GLU A 108 7.95 -8.38 -27.79
CA GLU A 108 8.94 -8.63 -26.76
C GLU A 108 9.45 -7.30 -26.18
N ARG A 109 9.21 -7.08 -24.88
CA ARG A 109 9.61 -5.87 -24.15
C ARG A 109 9.10 -4.56 -24.76
N LYS A 110 7.99 -4.61 -25.50
CA LYS A 110 7.32 -3.45 -26.10
C LYS A 110 5.87 -3.39 -25.62
N TYR A 111 5.43 -2.20 -25.21
CA TYR A 111 4.10 -1.98 -24.63
C TYR A 111 3.42 -0.79 -25.31
N ASP A 112 2.12 -0.91 -25.56
CA ASP A 112 1.34 0.13 -26.22
C ASP A 112 0.88 1.19 -25.20
N TRP A 113 1.46 2.39 -25.28
CA TRP A 113 1.11 3.49 -24.40
C TRP A 113 -0.31 4.04 -24.65
N GLU A 114 -0.81 3.95 -25.88
CA GLU A 114 -2.10 4.53 -26.26
C GLU A 114 -3.26 3.68 -25.74
N LYS A 115 -3.08 2.37 -25.64
CA LYS A 115 -4.08 1.44 -25.08
C LYS A 115 -3.98 1.28 -23.56
N ARG A 116 -3.53 2.32 -22.86
CA ARG A 116 -3.34 2.26 -21.41
C ARG A 116 -4.66 2.36 -20.65
N GLN A 117 -4.80 1.57 -19.60
CA GLN A 117 -5.92 1.69 -18.66
C GLN A 117 -5.44 2.15 -17.30
N LYS A 118 -6.26 2.98 -16.64
CA LYS A 118 -5.97 3.55 -15.32
C LYS A 118 -6.98 3.10 -14.28
N PHE A 119 -6.51 2.91 -13.05
CA PHE A 119 -7.31 2.61 -11.87
C PHE A 119 -6.73 3.37 -10.67
N ALA A 120 -7.54 4.14 -9.95
CA ALA A 120 -7.05 4.93 -8.81
C ALA A 120 -7.41 4.22 -7.51
N LEU A 121 -6.45 3.96 -6.63
CA LEU A 121 -6.73 3.47 -5.28
C LEU A 121 -6.87 4.66 -4.33
N SER A 122 -8.04 4.81 -3.74
CA SER A 122 -8.27 5.71 -2.62
C SER A 122 -7.42 5.31 -1.40
N PRO A 123 -7.23 6.20 -0.41
CA PRO A 123 -6.48 5.87 0.81
C PRO A 123 -7.01 4.63 1.53
N THR A 124 -8.33 4.41 1.51
CA THR A 124 -8.94 3.22 2.11
C THR A 124 -8.61 1.94 1.35
N GLU A 125 -8.66 1.97 0.01
CA GLU A 125 -8.29 0.82 -0.84
C GLU A 125 -6.79 0.53 -0.78
N VAL A 126 -5.97 1.57 -0.61
CA VAL A 126 -4.55 1.42 -0.26
C VAL A 126 -4.40 0.69 1.07
N GLY A 127 -5.21 1.04 2.08
CA GLY A 127 -5.31 0.33 3.35
C GLY A 127 -5.56 -1.18 3.18
N SER A 128 -6.53 -1.54 2.34
CA SER A 128 -6.80 -2.94 2.01
C SER A 128 -5.61 -3.64 1.33
N LEU A 129 -4.94 -2.96 0.39
CA LEU A 129 -3.77 -3.51 -0.31
C LEU A 129 -2.59 -3.76 0.63
N ILE A 130 -2.31 -2.84 1.56
CA ILE A 130 -1.19 -2.98 2.50
C ILE A 130 -1.49 -4.01 3.61
N SER A 131 -2.75 -4.26 3.94
CA SER A 131 -3.14 -5.25 4.94
C SER A 131 -3.19 -6.69 4.38
N MET A 132 -3.15 -6.88 3.06
CA MET A 132 -3.16 -8.21 2.44
C MET A 132 -2.07 -9.14 2.98
N GLY A 133 -2.47 -10.31 3.46
CA GLY A 133 -1.60 -11.42 3.83
C GLY A 133 -1.11 -12.26 2.64
N ALA A 134 -0.46 -13.38 2.94
CA ALA A 134 0.14 -14.28 1.95
C ALA A 134 -0.89 -15.09 1.14
N HIS A 135 -2.14 -15.17 1.60
CA HIS A 135 -3.22 -15.94 0.97
C HIS A 135 -4.46 -15.11 0.66
N ASP A 136 -4.42 -13.80 0.93
CA ASP A 136 -5.56 -12.93 0.79
C ASP A 136 -5.76 -12.48 -0.66
N GLY A 137 -6.99 -12.05 -0.93
CA GLY A 137 -7.36 -11.33 -2.13
C GLY A 137 -7.99 -10.00 -1.76
N SER A 138 -7.86 -9.01 -2.64
CA SER A 138 -8.60 -7.74 -2.57
C SER A 138 -9.26 -7.47 -3.92
N GLU A 139 -10.49 -6.97 -3.88
CA GLU A 139 -11.26 -6.63 -5.07
C GLU A 139 -11.83 -5.22 -4.94
N PHE A 140 -11.74 -4.45 -6.02
CA PHE A 140 -12.18 -3.06 -6.07
C PHE A 140 -13.00 -2.79 -7.33
N PHE A 141 -14.08 -2.03 -7.18
CA PHE A 141 -15.06 -1.77 -8.23
C PHE A 141 -15.25 -0.27 -8.42
N HIS A 142 -14.93 0.23 -9.60
CA HIS A 142 -15.05 1.65 -9.94
C HIS A 142 -15.98 1.83 -11.13
N ASP A 143 -16.93 2.75 -11.00
CA ASP A 143 -17.67 3.34 -12.12
C ASP A 143 -17.21 4.81 -12.26
N PRO A 144 -16.38 5.14 -13.27
CA PRO A 144 -15.88 6.51 -13.46
C PRO A 144 -16.98 7.55 -13.70
N SER A 145 -18.17 7.11 -14.13
CA SER A 145 -19.32 7.95 -14.46
C SER A 145 -20.39 7.89 -13.37
N MET A 146 -20.09 7.33 -12.20
CA MET A 146 -21.03 7.24 -11.09
C MET A 146 -21.57 8.64 -10.74
N LYS A 147 -22.87 8.74 -10.47
CA LYS A 147 -23.60 10.00 -10.22
C LYS A 147 -23.72 10.93 -11.45
N SER A 148 -23.41 10.46 -12.64
CA SER A 148 -23.74 11.14 -13.91
C SER A 148 -24.82 10.36 -14.67
N SER A 149 -25.30 10.92 -15.78
CA SER A 149 -26.22 10.24 -16.71
C SER A 149 -25.62 8.99 -17.35
N ASN A 150 -24.28 8.85 -17.36
CA ASN A 150 -23.57 7.71 -17.94
C ASN A 150 -23.20 6.64 -16.90
N ALA A 151 -23.79 6.67 -15.71
CA ALA A 151 -23.55 5.65 -14.69
C ALA A 151 -23.88 4.24 -15.22
N GLY A 152 -23.08 3.25 -14.83
CA GLY A 152 -23.18 1.86 -15.25
C GLY A 152 -22.68 1.57 -16.68
N GLN A 153 -22.32 2.60 -17.46
CA GLN A 153 -21.84 2.41 -18.83
C GLN A 153 -20.37 1.96 -18.89
N VAL A 154 -19.57 2.32 -17.89
CA VAL A 154 -18.17 1.89 -17.77
C VAL A 154 -17.95 1.29 -16.40
N SER A 155 -17.41 0.07 -16.35
CA SER A 155 -17.06 -0.62 -15.11
C SER A 155 -15.61 -1.03 -15.13
N LYS A 156 -14.89 -0.72 -14.05
CA LYS A 156 -13.52 -1.15 -13.82
C LYS A 156 -13.48 -2.04 -12.59
N LYS A 157 -12.96 -3.24 -12.74
CA LYS A 157 -12.79 -4.22 -11.68
C LYS A 157 -11.31 -4.54 -11.54
N LEU A 158 -10.73 -4.20 -10.39
CA LEU A 158 -9.36 -4.53 -10.05
C LEU A 158 -9.37 -5.66 -9.04
N TYR A 159 -8.64 -6.73 -9.34
CA TYR A 159 -8.48 -7.88 -8.48
C TYR A 159 -6.99 -8.11 -8.21
N ILE A 160 -6.63 -8.26 -6.94
CA ILE A 160 -5.28 -8.57 -6.49
C ILE A 160 -5.37 -9.83 -5.66
N LYS A 161 -4.66 -10.88 -6.05
CA LYS A 161 -4.72 -12.18 -5.37
C LYS A 161 -3.36 -12.80 -5.26
N ALA A 162 -3.07 -13.41 -4.11
CA ALA A 162 -1.95 -14.34 -4.01
C ALA A 162 -2.09 -15.50 -5.01
N LEU A 163 -0.98 -15.91 -5.62
CA LEU A 163 -0.91 -17.09 -6.48
C LEU A 163 -0.83 -18.35 -5.63
N ASP A 164 -1.44 -19.43 -6.14
CA ASP A 164 -1.40 -20.74 -5.48
C ASP A 164 0.07 -21.20 -5.39
N GLY A 165 0.51 -21.59 -4.19
CA GLY A 165 1.91 -21.94 -3.90
C GLY A 165 2.78 -20.79 -3.36
N GLY A 166 2.21 -19.60 -3.11
CA GLY A 166 2.88 -18.53 -2.36
C GLY A 166 4.07 -17.87 -3.07
N ASN A 167 4.20 -18.07 -4.38
CA ASN A 167 5.32 -17.60 -5.19
C ASN A 167 5.10 -16.20 -5.81
N GLY A 168 4.03 -15.51 -5.44
CA GLY A 168 3.73 -14.17 -5.91
C GLY A 168 2.26 -13.81 -5.86
N TYR A 169 1.92 -12.76 -6.59
CA TYR A 169 0.59 -12.17 -6.66
C TYR A 169 0.21 -11.94 -8.11
N MET A 170 -1.09 -11.95 -8.42
CA MET A 170 -1.62 -11.54 -9.70
C MET A 170 -2.43 -10.26 -9.51
N ILE A 171 -2.06 -9.21 -10.25
CA ILE A 171 -2.87 -7.99 -10.36
C ILE A 171 -3.62 -8.07 -11.69
N SER A 172 -4.95 -8.05 -11.62
CA SER A 172 -5.85 -8.16 -12.77
C SER A 172 -6.78 -6.96 -12.85
N LEU A 173 -6.76 -6.23 -13.97
CA LEU A 173 -7.71 -5.15 -14.25
C LEU A 173 -8.63 -5.58 -15.39
N THR A 174 -9.93 -5.53 -15.17
CA THR A 174 -10.95 -5.68 -16.21
C THR A 174 -11.68 -4.36 -16.40
N VAL A 175 -11.74 -3.87 -17.64
CA VAL A 175 -12.44 -2.65 -18.02
C VAL A 175 -13.51 -3.02 -19.04
N THR A 176 -14.77 -2.88 -18.64
CA THR A 176 -15.93 -3.06 -19.52
C THR A 176 -16.46 -1.67 -19.88
N ASN A 177 -16.54 -1.37 -21.17
CA ASN A 177 -17.12 -0.14 -21.69
C ASN A 177 -18.27 -0.48 -22.63
N ASN A 178 -19.50 -0.23 -22.19
CA ASN A 178 -20.71 -0.54 -22.94
C ASN A 178 -20.96 0.44 -24.08
N ILE A 179 -20.43 1.68 -23.98
CA ILE A 179 -20.57 2.71 -25.02
C ILE A 179 -19.75 2.33 -26.25
N LEU A 180 -18.48 1.96 -26.03
CA LEU A 180 -17.55 1.54 -27.09
C LEU A 180 -17.64 0.04 -27.40
N LYS A 181 -18.48 -0.70 -26.67
CA LYS A 181 -18.60 -2.16 -26.74
C LYS A 181 -17.26 -2.88 -26.61
N SER A 182 -16.39 -2.39 -25.72
CA SER A 182 -15.09 -2.99 -25.45
C SER A 182 -15.03 -3.70 -24.10
N ASN A 183 -14.25 -4.78 -24.05
CA ASN A 183 -13.91 -5.50 -22.84
C ASN A 183 -12.40 -5.75 -22.85
N GLU A 184 -11.68 -5.04 -22.00
CA GLU A 184 -10.22 -5.10 -21.92
C GLU A 184 -9.81 -5.76 -20.60
N ARG A 185 -8.84 -6.67 -20.65
CA ARG A 185 -8.32 -7.34 -19.47
C ARG A 185 -6.79 -7.36 -19.46
N PHE A 186 -6.24 -6.91 -18.34
CA PHE A 186 -4.81 -6.88 -18.06
C PHE A 186 -4.54 -7.81 -16.90
N ASN A 187 -3.57 -8.71 -17.04
CA ASN A 187 -3.13 -9.59 -15.95
C ASN A 187 -1.62 -9.46 -15.84
N VAL A 188 -1.13 -9.02 -14.69
CA VAL A 188 0.29 -8.79 -14.43
C VAL A 188 0.70 -9.61 -13.20
N PRO A 189 1.50 -10.67 -13.36
CA PRO A 189 2.04 -11.41 -12.23
C PRO A 189 3.19 -10.62 -11.59
N LEU A 190 3.14 -10.46 -10.29
CA LEU A 190 4.19 -9.88 -9.45
C LEU A 190 4.82 -10.99 -8.62
N THR A 191 6.14 -11.01 -8.56
CA THR A 191 6.88 -11.80 -7.57
C THR A 191 6.62 -11.28 -6.16
N THR A 192 6.93 -12.09 -5.15
CA THR A 192 6.86 -11.66 -3.74
C THR A 192 7.69 -10.41 -3.47
N ALA A 193 8.88 -10.29 -4.09
CA ALA A 193 9.73 -9.11 -3.95
C ALA A 193 9.11 -7.87 -4.61
N GLU A 194 8.57 -7.99 -5.82
CA GLU A 194 7.92 -6.87 -6.51
C GLU A 194 6.67 -6.38 -5.75
N PHE A 195 5.91 -7.32 -5.16
CA PHE A 195 4.75 -6.99 -4.35
C PHE A 195 5.13 -6.36 -3.00
N ALA A 196 6.23 -6.80 -2.37
CA ALA A 196 6.75 -6.18 -1.17
C ALA A 196 7.11 -4.70 -1.41
N VAL A 197 7.81 -4.40 -2.52
CA VAL A 197 8.11 -3.01 -2.91
C VAL A 197 6.83 -2.19 -3.12
N LEU A 198 5.82 -2.77 -3.78
CA LEU A 198 4.51 -2.12 -3.96
C LEU A 198 3.85 -1.80 -2.62
N LYS A 199 3.78 -2.76 -1.69
CA LYS A 199 3.21 -2.54 -0.36
C LYS A 199 3.96 -1.44 0.38
N THR A 200 5.30 -1.49 0.41
CA THR A 200 6.13 -0.48 1.07
C THR A 200 5.93 0.91 0.48
N ALA A 201 5.91 1.03 -0.85
CA ALA A 201 5.67 2.31 -1.52
C ALA A 201 4.29 2.88 -1.19
N CYS A 202 3.25 2.03 -1.19
CA CYS A 202 1.89 2.41 -0.81
C CYS A 202 1.78 2.82 0.66
N SER A 203 2.41 2.07 1.58
CA SER A 203 2.47 2.41 3.01
C SER A 203 3.16 3.75 3.24
N PHE A 204 4.29 4.00 2.56
CA PHE A 204 5.01 5.26 2.64
C PHE A 204 4.20 6.42 2.06
N ALA A 205 3.53 6.23 0.92
CA ALA A 205 2.74 7.27 0.28
C ALA A 205 1.44 7.61 1.02
N LEU A 206 0.90 6.69 1.83
CA LEU A 206 -0.39 6.84 2.52
C LEU A 206 -0.53 8.17 3.31
N PRO A 207 0.39 8.54 4.22
CA PRO A 207 0.33 9.83 4.92
C PRO A 207 0.37 11.04 3.98
N HIS A 208 1.09 10.95 2.85
CA HIS A 208 1.17 12.04 1.88
C HIS A 208 -0.12 12.20 1.06
N ILE A 209 -0.76 11.10 0.66
CA ILE A 209 -2.01 11.17 -0.12
C ILE A 209 -3.21 11.63 0.73
N ILE A 210 -3.15 11.50 2.07
CA ILE A 210 -4.15 12.07 2.98
C ILE A 210 -3.80 13.50 3.46
N GLY A 211 -2.59 13.99 3.15
CA GLY A 211 -2.13 15.35 3.47
C GLY A 211 -1.58 15.54 4.89
N TRP A 212 -1.23 14.46 5.60
CA TRP A 212 -0.69 14.54 6.95
C TRP A 212 0.76 15.03 6.97
N ASP A 213 1.50 14.82 5.89
CA ASP A 213 2.83 15.38 5.71
C ASP A 213 2.82 16.92 5.72
N TRP A 214 1.79 17.55 5.16
CA TRP A 214 1.62 19.01 5.21
C TRP A 214 1.37 19.50 6.64
N LEU A 215 0.58 18.77 7.43
CA LEU A 215 0.35 19.10 8.85
C LEU A 215 1.63 19.02 9.67
N ILE A 216 2.41 17.95 9.48
CA ILE A 216 3.67 17.74 10.23
C ILE A 216 4.75 18.73 9.81
N ASN A 217 4.80 19.11 8.53
CA ASN A 217 5.81 20.07 8.05
C ASN A 217 5.49 21.53 8.41
N GLN A 218 4.20 21.90 8.54
CA GLN A 218 3.81 23.23 9.03
C GLN A 218 4.32 23.47 10.46
N SER A 219 4.14 22.50 11.36
CA SER A 219 4.59 22.64 12.75
C SER A 219 6.12 22.77 12.90
N ARG A 220 6.90 22.23 11.95
CA ARG A 220 8.37 22.37 11.96
C ARG A 220 8.84 23.77 11.55
N ASN A 221 8.13 24.43 10.65
CA ASN A 221 8.49 25.77 10.16
C ASN A 221 8.12 26.87 11.17
N ASP A 222 7.04 26.68 11.95
CA ASP A 222 6.65 27.65 13.00
C ASP A 222 7.63 27.66 14.19
N MET A 223 8.33 26.56 14.45
CA MET A 223 9.33 26.45 15.53
C MET A 223 10.65 27.18 15.23
N ALA A 224 10.88 27.62 13.99
CA ALA A 224 12.10 28.34 13.59
C ALA A 224 11.98 29.87 13.77
N GLY A 225 10.79 30.39 14.11
CA GLY A 225 10.51 31.83 14.17
C GLY A 225 9.81 32.28 15.46
N SER A 226 10.54 32.33 16.58
CA SER A 226 10.16 32.95 17.86
C SER A 226 8.93 32.38 18.60
N PRO A 227 8.93 32.30 19.96
CA PRO A 227 7.79 31.81 20.70
C PRO A 227 6.72 32.92 20.81
N SER A 228 5.81 32.96 19.85
CA SER A 228 4.62 33.81 19.94
C SER A 228 3.69 33.29 21.05
N LYS A 229 3.64 34.02 22.16
CA LYS A 229 2.60 33.92 23.19
C LYS A 229 1.27 34.42 22.62
N VAL A 230 0.51 33.60 21.91
CA VAL A 230 -0.94 33.82 21.71
C VAL A 230 -1.65 32.47 21.70
N ASN A 231 -2.69 32.41 22.54
CA ASN A 231 -3.54 31.27 22.86
C ASN A 231 -3.91 30.45 21.61
N PRO A 232 -3.67 29.12 21.58
CA PRO A 232 -4.22 28.28 20.54
C PRO A 232 -5.73 28.43 20.64
N GLN A 233 -6.35 28.99 19.59
CA GLN A 233 -7.80 29.04 19.46
C GLN A 233 -8.33 27.65 19.79
N LEU A 234 -9.10 27.61 20.89
CA LEU A 234 -9.91 26.52 21.40
C LEU A 234 -9.81 25.28 20.51
N LEU A 235 -8.83 24.43 20.82
CA LEU A 235 -8.85 23.05 20.38
C LEU A 235 -10.21 22.53 20.81
N ASP A 236 -11.04 22.03 19.89
CA ASP A 236 -12.20 21.19 20.22
C ASP A 236 -11.66 20.00 21.03
N LEU A 237 -11.45 20.21 22.33
CA LEU A 237 -11.02 19.19 23.24
C LEU A 237 -12.26 18.37 23.54
N GLU A 238 -12.08 17.07 23.79
CA GLU A 238 -13.17 16.16 24.17
C GLU A 238 -14.03 16.70 25.33
N TRP A 239 -13.50 17.66 26.09
CA TRP A 239 -14.09 18.25 27.28
C TRP A 239 -14.55 19.70 27.12
N ASP A 240 -14.60 20.25 25.91
CA ASP A 240 -15.20 21.57 25.71
C ASP A 240 -16.72 21.50 25.97
N LYS A 241 -17.15 22.18 27.03
CA LYS A 241 -18.54 22.34 27.45
C LYS A 241 -19.00 23.78 27.25
#